data_AF-A0A813GRH1-F1
#
_entry.id   AF-A0A813GRH1-F1
#
_cell.length_a   1.000
_cell.length_b   1.000
_cell.length_c   1.000
_cell.angle_alpha   90.00
_cell.angle_beta   90.00
_cell.angle_gamma   90.00
#
_symmetry.space_group_name_H-M   'P 1'
#
loop_
_entity.id
_entity.type
_entity.pdbx_description
1 polymer ?
#
loop_
_entity_poly.entity_id
_entity_poly.type
_entity_poly.pdbx_seq_one_letter_code
_entity_poly.pdbx_strand_id
1 'polypeptide(L)'
;MALPKIWSPHQDLWQRSGDAYSRKRCLCLRWLPWEEQCRCSEPLPDLPARSNCLPDVKRAAKQRAVWTRELCAVKGFSGHPLHQRLKASDVRAAVSRACASGERGALEVALRSARVQLGLEDPAVNRLQKLKSAAEHCSRTCRQVLNQLSLHSLPQAMEEIGSQVTCAGKLGLGDDLWKDPFLNLASATAFAWKEHGLAVEGLREKLGKGPGAFCVAWAHLALQDSPAKAAFGTVVTQELPPMTDAGVQIARALASTEELPAAPEGIYDERALRMIRISIMLGHLDSQNLENVLLRRCSDGRNSLQAAAELPAVFCALWNVLAGEVLVIGRDLQQELAETFLRRHRAEPKEPPSLIRAWNPTPDLLLLHLATLRVAELLQLEPAHLCVTAQRDGGFSVRLFPEAGQPSAQRAQELVGGSVEQRPPPKELSEEKWQRGAQCVKEVFAFPGRSRAAKEAVEFGKQTLVEIKLRLQEATESLANSTTWLFALHTRLANLKETGVPEIEATYQRLSKEENVLSTKAMRGDEEAEEELDDAKARTKRALKDLKDVRNQVIQLEAEVAETKAGLVDAGTLLQEAEAALAAAEAALSAATADAAEVATRYDTVMRTPVAQYV
;
A
#
# COMPACT_ATOMS: atom_id res chain seq x y z
N MET A 1 30.05 -10.06 5.20
CA MET A 1 29.27 -9.64 6.38
C MET A 1 28.04 -10.52 6.44
N ALA A 2 27.79 -11.20 7.56
CA ALA A 2 26.67 -12.15 7.69
C ALA A 2 25.43 -11.45 8.25
N LEU A 3 24.25 -11.75 7.68
CA LEU A 3 22.97 -11.28 8.19
C LEU A 3 22.67 -11.90 9.57
N PRO A 4 22.08 -11.15 10.52
CA PRO A 4 21.68 -11.71 11.80
C PRO A 4 20.52 -12.71 11.60
N LYS A 5 20.64 -13.89 12.21
CA LYS A 5 19.56 -14.89 12.22
C LYS A 5 18.37 -14.33 12.99
N ILE A 6 17.20 -14.30 12.35
CA ILE A 6 15.92 -14.03 13.01
C ILE A 6 15.68 -15.13 14.06
N TRP A 7 15.71 -14.76 15.34
CA TRP A 7 15.43 -15.67 16.45
C TRP A 7 13.93 -15.86 16.62
N SER A 8 13.44 -17.09 16.42
CA SER A 8 12.07 -17.47 16.79
C SER A 8 12.07 -18.10 18.19
N PRO A 9 11.40 -17.50 19.20
CA PRO A 9 11.37 -18.04 20.56
C PRO A 9 10.65 -19.39 20.71
N HIS A 10 10.00 -19.89 19.65
CA HIS A 10 9.10 -21.05 19.72
C HIS A 10 9.77 -22.41 19.46
N GLN A 11 11.02 -22.47 18.98
CA GLN A 11 11.66 -23.75 18.62
C GLN A 11 12.32 -24.50 19.80
N ASP A 12 13.01 -23.81 20.71
CA ASP A 12 13.82 -24.47 21.76
C ASP A 12 13.01 -25.16 22.87
N LEU A 13 11.76 -24.74 23.11
CA LEU A 13 10.90 -25.36 24.13
C LEU A 13 10.37 -26.75 23.73
N TRP A 14 10.33 -27.06 22.43
CA TRP A 14 9.89 -28.37 21.94
C TRP A 14 11.02 -29.39 21.82
N GLN A 15 12.27 -28.97 21.63
CA GLN A 15 13.39 -29.92 21.48
C GLN A 15 13.85 -30.56 22.81
N ARG A 16 13.58 -29.96 23.97
CA ARG A 16 13.97 -30.52 25.28
C ARG A 16 12.95 -31.50 25.91
N SER A 17 11.85 -31.80 25.23
CA SER A 17 10.81 -32.73 25.72
C SER A 17 10.70 -34.04 24.91
N GLY A 18 11.58 -34.26 23.92
CA GLY A 18 11.51 -35.41 22.99
C GLY A 18 11.89 -36.78 23.56
N ASP A 19 12.82 -36.85 24.52
CA ASP A 19 13.50 -38.11 24.87
C ASP A 19 12.84 -38.95 25.99
N ALA A 20 11.71 -38.51 26.55
CA ALA A 20 11.13 -39.11 27.77
C ALA A 20 9.99 -40.13 27.55
N TYR A 21 9.57 -40.43 26.32
CA TYR A 21 8.35 -41.23 26.05
C TYR A 21 8.50 -42.38 25.04
N SER A 22 9.59 -43.14 25.12
CA SER A 22 9.75 -44.45 24.45
C SER A 22 8.95 -45.59 25.11
N ARG A 23 7.67 -45.36 25.45
CA ARG A 23 6.79 -46.40 26.02
C ARG A 23 6.45 -47.45 24.96
N LYS A 24 7.14 -48.60 25.00
CA LYS A 24 6.84 -49.81 24.20
C LYS A 24 5.34 -50.15 24.31
N ARG A 25 4.61 -50.17 23.18
CA ARG A 25 3.16 -50.42 23.16
C ARG A 25 2.85 -51.92 23.08
N CYS A 26 2.32 -52.46 24.17
CA CYS A 26 1.76 -53.81 24.26
C CYS A 26 0.53 -53.93 23.35
N LEU A 27 0.54 -54.82 22.34
CA LEU A 27 -0.57 -55.00 21.38
C LEU A 27 -1.53 -56.15 21.75
N CYS A 28 -1.48 -56.65 22.98
CA CYS A 28 -2.46 -57.65 23.43
C CYS A 28 -3.84 -56.99 23.63
N LEU A 29 -4.92 -57.69 23.26
CA LEU A 29 -6.31 -57.23 23.37
C LEU A 29 -6.83 -57.15 24.83
N ARG A 30 -5.93 -57.10 25.82
CA ARG A 30 -6.20 -56.93 27.25
C ARG A 30 -5.56 -55.66 27.82
N TRP A 31 -5.37 -54.61 27.00
CA TRP A 31 -4.97 -53.31 27.52
C TRP A 31 -6.11 -52.65 28.31
N LEU A 32 -5.99 -52.65 29.63
CA LEU A 32 -6.90 -51.97 30.56
C LEU A 32 -6.32 -50.57 30.88
N PRO A 33 -6.99 -49.45 30.51
CA PRO A 33 -6.38 -48.11 30.55
C PRO A 33 -5.99 -47.53 31.92
N TRP A 34 -6.11 -48.28 33.01
CA TRP A 34 -6.01 -47.77 34.39
C TRP A 34 -4.88 -48.38 35.24
N GLU A 35 -4.12 -49.37 34.76
CA GLU A 35 -2.97 -49.93 35.50
C GLU A 35 -1.59 -49.42 35.03
N GLU A 36 -1.51 -48.70 33.90
CA GLU A 36 -0.27 -48.26 33.22
C GLU A 36 0.83 -49.33 32.95
N GLN A 37 0.63 -50.60 33.33
CA GLN A 37 1.54 -51.73 33.06
C GLN A 37 0.81 -52.90 32.38
N CYS A 38 1.52 -53.67 31.54
CA CYS A 38 0.99 -54.85 30.85
C CYS A 38 1.35 -56.12 31.66
N ARG A 39 0.37 -56.89 32.15
CA ARG A 39 0.59 -58.08 33.01
C ARG A 39 0.96 -59.39 32.26
N CYS A 40 1.38 -59.32 31.00
CA CYS A 40 1.77 -60.51 30.24
C CYS A 40 3.22 -60.90 30.54
N SER A 41 3.45 -62.17 30.91
CA SER A 41 4.74 -62.70 31.36
C SER A 41 5.69 -63.14 30.23
N GLU A 42 5.33 -62.94 28.97
CA GLU A 42 6.14 -63.31 27.80
C GLU A 42 6.34 -62.09 26.89
N PRO A 43 7.59 -61.73 26.54
CA PRO A 43 7.85 -60.69 25.56
C PRO A 43 7.65 -61.23 24.13
N LEU A 44 6.85 -60.52 23.33
CA LEU A 44 6.82 -60.73 21.88
C LEU A 44 8.16 -60.31 21.26
N PRO A 45 8.67 -61.03 20.23
CA PRO A 45 9.90 -60.65 19.55
C PRO A 45 9.74 -59.30 18.83
N ASP A 46 10.83 -58.53 18.75
CA ASP A 46 10.83 -57.18 18.19
C ASP A 46 10.38 -57.17 16.72
N LEU A 47 9.18 -56.64 16.46
CA LEU A 47 8.70 -56.36 15.11
C LEU A 47 9.16 -54.95 14.68
N PRO A 48 9.77 -54.80 13.49
CA PRO A 48 10.39 -53.55 13.08
C PRO A 48 9.34 -52.44 12.86
N ALA A 49 9.66 -51.24 13.33
CA ALA A 49 8.80 -50.08 13.20
C ALA A 49 8.53 -49.72 11.72
N ARG A 50 7.30 -49.94 11.25
CA ARG A 50 6.78 -49.43 9.98
C ARG A 50 5.51 -48.60 10.17
N SER A 51 5.45 -47.48 9.47
CA SER A 51 4.63 -46.29 9.76
C SER A 51 3.16 -46.35 9.31
N ASN A 52 2.50 -47.51 9.34
CA ASN A 52 1.20 -47.73 8.66
C ASN A 52 -0.03 -47.97 9.58
N CYS A 53 0.00 -47.57 10.85
CA CYS A 53 -1.13 -47.80 11.79
C CYS A 53 -2.28 -46.75 11.71
N LEU A 54 -2.23 -45.81 10.76
CA LEU A 54 -3.28 -44.78 10.58
C LEU A 54 -4.67 -45.30 10.16
N PRO A 55 -4.81 -46.36 9.32
CA PRO A 55 -6.13 -46.89 8.94
C PRO A 55 -6.89 -47.46 10.13
N ASP A 56 -6.21 -48.20 11.01
CA ASP A 56 -6.86 -48.93 12.11
C ASP A 56 -7.25 -48.03 13.27
N VAL A 57 -6.49 -46.98 13.58
CA VAL A 57 -6.91 -45.95 14.55
C VAL A 57 -8.16 -45.21 14.04
N LYS A 58 -8.22 -44.88 12.74
CA LYS A 58 -9.41 -44.28 12.12
C LYS A 58 -10.59 -45.27 12.08
N ARG A 59 -10.37 -46.55 11.80
CA ARG A 59 -11.40 -47.61 11.88
C ARG A 59 -11.93 -47.78 13.30
N ALA A 60 -11.07 -47.88 14.30
CA ALA A 60 -11.45 -48.03 15.70
C ALA A 60 -12.24 -46.81 16.22
N ALA A 61 -11.84 -45.59 15.84
CA ALA A 61 -12.61 -44.39 16.15
C ALA A 61 -13.99 -44.38 15.47
N LYS A 62 -14.08 -44.83 14.21
CA LYS A 62 -15.34 -44.93 13.46
C LYS A 62 -16.26 -46.03 14.00
N GLN A 63 -15.70 -47.19 14.37
CA GLN A 63 -16.41 -48.29 15.04
C GLN A 63 -16.89 -47.86 16.43
N ARG A 64 -16.07 -47.17 17.23
CA ARG A 64 -16.49 -46.60 18.52
C ARG A 64 -17.64 -45.61 18.35
N ALA A 65 -17.62 -44.76 17.34
CA ALA A 65 -18.73 -43.84 17.05
C ALA A 65 -20.01 -44.57 16.63
N VAL A 66 -19.91 -45.64 15.84
CA VAL A 66 -21.04 -46.53 15.49
C VAL A 66 -21.59 -47.23 16.73
N TRP A 67 -20.74 -47.87 17.53
CA TRP A 67 -21.12 -48.56 18.76
C TRP A 67 -21.76 -47.62 19.78
N THR A 68 -21.21 -46.42 20.00
CA THR A 68 -21.85 -45.42 20.88
C THR A 68 -23.23 -45.03 20.35
N ARG A 69 -23.41 -44.88 19.02
CA ARG A 69 -24.70 -44.53 18.41
C ARG A 69 -25.72 -45.67 18.52
N GLU A 70 -25.31 -46.90 18.31
CA GLU A 70 -26.14 -48.11 18.44
C GLU A 70 -26.53 -48.38 19.90
N LEU A 71 -25.58 -48.29 20.83
CA LEU A 71 -25.84 -48.43 22.26
C LEU A 71 -26.74 -47.30 22.82
N CYS A 72 -26.67 -46.09 22.26
CA CYS A 72 -27.62 -45.01 22.57
C CYS A 72 -29.06 -45.29 22.10
N ALA A 73 -29.25 -46.13 21.07
CA ALA A 73 -30.58 -46.46 20.53
C ALA A 73 -31.32 -47.51 21.38
N VAL A 74 -30.62 -48.23 22.26
CA VAL A 74 -31.20 -49.22 23.17
C VAL A 74 -31.87 -48.51 24.36
N LYS A 75 -33.20 -48.61 24.47
CA LYS A 75 -33.96 -48.10 25.62
C LYS A 75 -33.39 -48.65 26.94
N GLY A 76 -33.10 -47.76 27.89
CA GLY A 76 -32.54 -48.09 29.20
C GLY A 76 -31.01 -48.05 29.28
N PHE A 77 -30.28 -48.06 28.16
CA PHE A 77 -28.81 -48.08 28.18
C PHE A 77 -28.16 -46.76 28.64
N SER A 78 -28.95 -45.69 28.76
CA SER A 78 -28.54 -44.38 29.30
C SER A 78 -28.01 -44.46 30.75
N GLY A 79 -28.47 -45.44 31.54
CA GLY A 79 -27.98 -45.70 32.89
C GLY A 79 -26.80 -46.68 32.96
N HIS A 80 -26.37 -47.26 31.84
CA HIS A 80 -25.38 -48.36 31.86
C HIS A 80 -23.95 -47.83 32.13
N PRO A 81 -23.14 -48.48 33.00
CA PRO A 81 -21.80 -47.99 33.35
C PRO A 81 -20.84 -47.80 32.17
N LEU A 82 -20.95 -48.63 31.12
CA LEU A 82 -20.14 -48.46 29.90
C LEU A 82 -20.50 -47.19 29.12
N HIS A 83 -21.79 -46.83 29.09
CA HIS A 83 -22.25 -45.61 28.43
C HIS A 83 -21.79 -44.35 29.18
N GLN A 84 -21.87 -44.37 30.52
CA GLN A 84 -21.33 -43.32 31.37
C GLN A 84 -19.80 -43.17 31.20
N ARG A 85 -19.05 -44.28 31.12
CA ARG A 85 -17.59 -44.27 30.87
C ARG A 85 -17.23 -43.72 29.48
N LEU A 86 -17.98 -44.08 28.43
CA LEU A 86 -17.78 -43.53 27.08
C LEU A 86 -18.03 -42.02 27.05
N LYS A 87 -19.17 -41.56 27.60
CA LYS A 87 -19.47 -40.14 27.77
C LYS A 87 -18.37 -39.39 28.52
N ALA A 88 -17.93 -39.92 29.66
CA ALA A 88 -16.85 -39.32 30.44
C ALA A 88 -15.54 -39.21 29.64
N SER A 89 -15.18 -40.23 28.84
CA SER A 89 -14.02 -40.19 27.94
C SER A 89 -14.17 -39.13 26.84
N ASP A 90 -15.35 -39.01 26.23
CA ASP A 90 -15.59 -38.09 25.13
C ASP A 90 -15.64 -36.63 25.62
N VAL A 91 -16.16 -36.41 26.83
CA VAL A 91 -16.15 -35.12 27.55
C VAL A 91 -14.73 -34.73 27.97
N ARG A 92 -13.91 -35.63 28.52
CA ARG A 92 -12.50 -35.35 28.81
C ARG A 92 -11.72 -35.01 27.54
N ALA A 93 -12.00 -35.69 26.41
CA ALA A 93 -11.42 -35.34 25.12
C ALA A 93 -11.90 -33.96 24.60
N ALA A 94 -13.14 -33.57 24.89
CA ALA A 94 -13.65 -32.22 24.58
C ALA A 94 -12.97 -31.14 25.45
N VAL A 95 -12.73 -31.40 26.73
CA VAL A 95 -11.93 -30.55 27.62
C VAL A 95 -10.50 -30.38 27.08
N SER A 96 -9.83 -31.47 26.68
CA SER A 96 -8.49 -31.38 26.08
C SER A 96 -8.48 -30.56 24.78
N ARG A 97 -9.50 -30.71 23.92
CA ARG A 97 -9.61 -29.91 22.69
C ARG A 97 -9.85 -28.42 22.99
N ALA A 98 -10.68 -28.09 23.98
CA ALA A 98 -10.94 -26.70 24.37
C ALA A 98 -9.70 -26.03 24.99
N CYS A 99 -8.92 -26.75 25.80
CA CYS A 99 -7.61 -26.27 26.26
C CYS A 99 -6.64 -26.06 25.09
N ALA A 100 -6.62 -26.98 24.12
CA ALA A 100 -5.73 -26.93 22.96
C ALA A 100 -6.11 -25.85 21.92
N SER A 101 -7.37 -25.41 21.84
CA SER A 101 -7.71 -24.20 21.07
C SER A 101 -7.38 -22.94 21.87
N GLY A 102 -7.73 -22.91 23.16
CA GLY A 102 -7.64 -21.71 24.00
C GLY A 102 -8.85 -20.78 23.90
N GLU A 103 -9.82 -21.12 23.04
CA GLU A 103 -11.00 -20.28 22.77
C GLU A 103 -11.92 -20.22 24.00
N ARG A 104 -12.18 -19.01 24.50
CA ARG A 104 -13.01 -18.79 25.70
C ARG A 104 -14.39 -19.45 25.63
N GLY A 105 -15.07 -19.35 24.49
CA GLY A 105 -16.38 -19.97 24.26
C GLY A 105 -16.32 -21.50 24.36
N ALA A 106 -15.33 -22.11 23.72
CA ALA A 106 -15.09 -23.55 23.81
C ALA A 106 -14.75 -24.00 25.23
N LEU A 107 -13.91 -23.26 25.97
CA LEU A 107 -13.58 -23.52 27.37
C LEU A 107 -14.83 -23.45 28.27
N GLU A 108 -15.72 -22.48 28.05
CA GLU A 108 -16.99 -22.34 28.77
C GLU A 108 -18.01 -23.44 28.49
N VAL A 109 -18.14 -23.85 27.22
CA VAL A 109 -19.02 -24.96 26.83
C VAL A 109 -18.47 -26.29 27.34
N ALA A 110 -17.16 -26.52 27.21
CA ALA A 110 -16.50 -27.72 27.73
C ALA A 110 -16.61 -27.80 29.25
N LEU A 111 -16.42 -26.70 29.99
CA LEU A 111 -16.55 -26.68 31.44
C LEU A 111 -17.99 -26.95 31.90
N ARG A 112 -19.00 -26.34 31.24
CA ARG A 112 -20.41 -26.63 31.54
C ARG A 112 -20.75 -28.10 31.32
N SER A 113 -20.36 -28.66 30.17
CA SER A 113 -20.57 -30.08 29.85
C SER A 113 -19.85 -31.01 30.83
N ALA A 114 -18.60 -30.68 31.18
CA ALA A 114 -17.78 -31.49 32.08
C ALA A 114 -18.30 -31.48 33.52
N ARG A 115 -18.77 -30.34 34.05
CA ARG A 115 -19.41 -30.29 35.37
C ARG A 115 -20.65 -31.20 35.46
N VAL A 116 -21.46 -31.25 34.41
CA VAL A 116 -22.68 -32.07 34.36
C VAL A 116 -22.38 -33.57 34.20
N GLN A 117 -21.34 -33.94 33.44
CA GLN A 117 -21.08 -35.35 33.09
C GLN A 117 -19.94 -36.02 33.87
N LEU A 118 -19.04 -35.26 34.49
CA LEU A 118 -17.93 -35.76 35.31
C LEU A 118 -18.08 -35.42 36.80
N GLY A 119 -18.90 -34.42 37.13
CA GLY A 119 -19.00 -33.87 38.50
C GLY A 119 -17.97 -32.77 38.79
N LEU A 120 -18.16 -32.05 39.89
CA LEU A 120 -17.30 -30.93 40.30
C LEU A 120 -15.92 -31.37 40.83
N GLU A 121 -15.82 -32.61 41.32
CA GLU A 121 -14.59 -33.14 41.94
C GLU A 121 -13.60 -33.71 40.91
N ASP A 122 -14.00 -33.93 39.66
CA ASP A 122 -13.12 -34.49 38.63
C ASP A 122 -11.88 -33.60 38.39
N PRO A 123 -10.65 -34.16 38.40
CA PRO A 123 -9.43 -33.39 38.22
C PRO A 123 -9.36 -32.58 36.91
N ALA A 124 -10.00 -33.04 35.83
CA ALA A 124 -10.05 -32.31 34.57
C ALA A 124 -10.98 -31.09 34.65
N VAL A 125 -12.12 -31.20 35.36
CA VAL A 125 -13.02 -30.07 35.65
C VAL A 125 -12.31 -29.03 36.50
N ASN A 126 -11.64 -29.46 37.58
CA ASN A 126 -10.88 -28.58 38.46
C ASN A 126 -9.72 -27.89 37.75
N ARG A 127 -8.97 -28.62 36.90
CA ARG A 127 -7.88 -28.03 36.08
C ARG A 127 -8.42 -27.02 35.07
N LEU A 128 -9.46 -27.36 34.32
CA LEU A 128 -10.08 -26.46 33.33
C LEU A 128 -10.62 -25.19 33.99
N GLN A 129 -11.28 -25.31 35.15
CA GLN A 129 -11.77 -24.18 35.91
C GLN A 129 -10.64 -23.25 36.36
N LYS A 130 -9.53 -23.79 36.88
CA LYS A 130 -8.34 -23.00 37.24
C LYS A 130 -7.77 -22.25 36.04
N LEU A 131 -7.55 -22.94 34.91
CA LEU A 131 -7.03 -22.33 33.68
C LEU A 131 -7.93 -21.20 33.16
N LYS A 132 -9.26 -21.44 33.09
CA LYS A 132 -10.23 -20.40 32.71
C LYS A 132 -10.16 -19.19 33.64
N SER A 133 -10.18 -19.42 34.96
CA SER A 133 -10.15 -18.33 35.94
C SER A 133 -8.86 -17.51 35.90
N ALA A 134 -7.73 -18.15 35.58
CA ALA A 134 -6.44 -17.47 35.42
C ALA A 134 -6.42 -16.63 34.14
N ALA A 135 -6.86 -17.16 32.99
CA ALA A 135 -6.99 -16.40 31.75
C ALA A 135 -7.93 -15.18 31.90
N GLU A 136 -9.08 -15.37 32.56
CA GLU A 136 -10.01 -14.28 32.87
C GLU A 136 -9.48 -13.29 33.91
N HIS A 137 -8.53 -13.69 34.76
CA HIS A 137 -7.84 -12.76 35.65
C HIS A 137 -6.85 -11.90 34.86
N CYS A 138 -5.93 -12.52 34.11
CA CYS A 138 -4.94 -11.81 33.30
C CYS A 138 -5.60 -10.81 32.33
N SER A 139 -6.65 -11.23 31.60
CA SER A 139 -7.40 -10.34 30.69
C SER A 139 -8.04 -9.14 31.42
N ARG A 140 -8.65 -9.36 32.60
CA ARG A 140 -9.23 -8.27 33.41
C ARG A 140 -8.17 -7.31 33.95
N THR A 141 -7.04 -7.82 34.44
CA THR A 141 -5.93 -6.99 34.93
C THR A 141 -5.34 -6.16 33.79
N CYS A 142 -5.02 -6.78 32.64
CA CYS A 142 -4.58 -6.06 31.45
C CYS A 142 -5.56 -4.96 31.04
N ARG A 143 -6.87 -5.25 30.99
CA ARG A 143 -7.91 -4.24 30.71
C ARG A 143 -7.87 -3.07 31.70
N GLN A 144 -7.77 -3.34 32.99
CA GLN A 144 -7.76 -2.31 34.03
C GLN A 144 -6.53 -1.40 33.91
N VAL A 145 -5.35 -1.98 33.74
CA VAL A 145 -4.09 -1.24 33.59
C VAL A 145 -4.06 -0.43 32.29
N LEU A 146 -4.46 -1.02 31.16
CA LEU A 146 -4.53 -0.34 29.86
C LEU A 146 -5.47 0.87 29.89
N ASN A 147 -6.60 0.77 30.61
CA ASN A 147 -7.57 1.87 30.77
C ASN A 147 -7.10 2.97 31.75
N GLN A 148 -6.00 2.77 32.48
CA GLN A 148 -5.44 3.69 33.48
C GLN A 148 -4.01 4.14 33.13
N LEU A 149 -3.61 3.99 31.86
CA LEU A 149 -2.31 4.45 31.39
C LEU A 149 -2.21 5.98 31.46
N SER A 150 -1.14 6.44 32.10
CA SER A 150 -0.66 7.83 32.09
C SER A 150 0.85 7.81 31.85
N LEU A 151 1.44 8.93 31.44
CA LEU A 151 2.89 8.98 31.24
C LEU A 151 3.67 8.79 32.55
N HIS A 152 3.05 9.12 33.69
CA HIS A 152 3.61 8.89 35.02
C HIS A 152 3.60 7.40 35.43
N SER A 153 2.48 6.69 35.20
CA SER A 153 2.31 5.28 35.59
C SER A 153 2.92 4.27 34.61
N LEU A 154 3.31 4.70 33.40
CA LEU A 154 3.71 3.84 32.30
C LEU A 154 4.72 2.71 32.66
N PRO A 155 5.87 2.97 33.33
CA PRO A 155 6.82 1.89 33.62
C PRO A 155 6.25 0.78 34.53
N GLN A 156 5.52 1.16 35.59
CA GLN A 156 4.88 0.20 36.49
C GLN A 156 3.74 -0.56 35.77
N ALA A 157 2.95 0.17 34.97
CA ALA A 157 1.89 -0.42 34.15
C ALA A 157 2.44 -1.44 33.15
N MET A 158 3.59 -1.16 32.53
CA MET A 158 4.24 -2.06 31.57
C MET A 158 4.90 -3.27 32.23
N GLU A 159 5.43 -3.13 33.45
CA GLU A 159 5.86 -4.27 34.26
C GLU A 159 4.68 -5.19 34.61
N GLU A 160 3.57 -4.61 35.08
CA GLU A 160 2.36 -5.38 35.41
C GLU A 160 1.78 -6.07 34.18
N ILE A 161 1.59 -5.35 33.07
CA ILE A 161 1.17 -5.90 31.77
C ILE A 161 2.11 -7.01 31.31
N GLY A 162 3.43 -6.80 31.36
CA GLY A 162 4.43 -7.81 31.00
C GLY A 162 4.35 -9.07 31.87
N SER A 163 4.07 -8.92 33.16
CA SER A 163 3.85 -10.04 34.09
C SER A 163 2.59 -10.84 33.74
N GLN A 164 1.49 -10.17 33.39
CA GLN A 164 0.21 -10.82 33.04
C GLN A 164 0.26 -11.51 31.68
N VAL A 165 0.91 -10.90 30.67
CA VAL A 165 1.19 -11.55 29.37
C VAL A 165 2.06 -12.79 29.57
N THR A 166 3.11 -12.70 30.40
CA THR A 166 3.95 -13.85 30.74
C THR A 166 3.17 -14.95 31.50
N CYS A 167 2.25 -14.57 32.39
CA CYS A 167 1.37 -15.49 33.11
C CYS A 167 0.42 -16.22 32.15
N ALA A 168 -0.25 -15.47 31.25
CA ALA A 168 -1.14 -16.00 30.23
C ALA A 168 -0.44 -17.02 29.33
N GLY A 169 0.76 -16.71 28.83
CA GLY A 169 1.56 -17.66 28.05
C GLY A 169 1.95 -18.94 28.79
N LYS A 170 2.13 -18.88 30.11
CA LYS A 170 2.43 -20.05 30.97
C LYS A 170 1.20 -20.95 31.23
N LEU A 171 -0.02 -20.52 30.89
CA LEU A 171 -1.22 -21.35 31.08
C LEU A 171 -1.26 -22.57 30.14
N GLY A 172 -0.50 -22.56 29.04
CA GLY A 172 -0.48 -23.67 28.08
C GLY A 172 -1.82 -23.89 27.37
N LEU A 173 -2.59 -22.81 27.22
CA LEU A 173 -3.77 -22.76 26.35
C LEU A 173 -3.32 -22.46 24.91
N GLY A 174 -4.12 -22.87 23.93
CA GLY A 174 -3.81 -22.64 22.50
C GLY A 174 -3.87 -21.17 22.07
N ASP A 175 -3.52 -20.93 20.81
CA ASP A 175 -3.36 -19.59 20.23
C ASP A 175 -4.64 -18.73 20.28
N ASP A 176 -5.82 -19.33 20.39
CA ASP A 176 -7.09 -18.59 20.53
C ASP A 176 -7.20 -17.88 21.90
N LEU A 177 -6.34 -18.18 22.87
CA LEU A 177 -6.19 -17.35 24.07
C LEU A 177 -5.76 -15.92 23.70
N TRP A 178 -4.91 -15.77 22.67
CA TRP A 178 -4.46 -14.46 22.18
C TRP A 178 -5.48 -13.80 21.25
N LYS A 179 -6.57 -14.49 20.89
CA LYS A 179 -7.77 -13.80 20.42
C LYS A 179 -8.50 -13.08 21.57
N ASP A 180 -8.09 -13.27 22.83
CA ASP A 180 -8.55 -12.39 23.90
C ASP A 180 -8.02 -10.97 23.66
N PRO A 181 -8.94 -10.01 23.60
CA PRO A 181 -8.62 -8.63 23.27
C PRO A 181 -7.56 -7.94 24.11
N PHE A 182 -7.69 -8.05 25.44
CA PHE A 182 -6.92 -7.23 26.37
C PHE A 182 -5.55 -7.83 26.61
N LEU A 183 -5.44 -9.17 26.56
CA LEU A 183 -4.16 -9.87 26.55
C LEU A 183 -3.33 -9.57 25.31
N ASN A 184 -3.97 -9.37 24.16
CA ASN A 184 -3.28 -9.17 22.90
C ASN A 184 -2.81 -7.72 22.71
N LEU A 185 -3.66 -6.72 23.03
CA LEU A 185 -3.18 -5.34 23.13
C LEU A 185 -2.06 -5.23 24.18
N ALA A 186 -2.22 -5.85 25.36
CA ALA A 186 -1.18 -5.91 26.37
C ALA A 186 0.14 -6.49 25.84
N SER A 187 0.07 -7.57 25.05
CA SER A 187 1.25 -8.17 24.40
C SER A 187 1.91 -7.20 23.42
N ALA A 188 1.13 -6.56 22.55
CA ALA A 188 1.62 -5.59 21.57
C ALA A 188 2.22 -4.32 22.22
N THR A 189 1.57 -3.77 23.25
CA THR A 189 2.09 -2.61 24.00
C THR A 189 3.33 -2.98 24.81
N ALA A 190 3.39 -4.16 25.43
CA ALA A 190 4.59 -4.65 26.11
C ALA A 190 5.75 -4.95 25.16
N PHE A 191 5.46 -5.34 23.92
CA PHE A 191 6.48 -5.47 22.87
C PHE A 191 7.02 -4.08 22.45
N ALA A 192 6.14 -3.14 22.12
CA ALA A 192 6.52 -1.76 21.81
C ALA A 192 7.28 -1.09 22.97
N TRP A 193 6.95 -1.41 24.23
CA TRP A 193 7.68 -0.94 25.40
C TRP A 193 9.11 -1.52 25.48
N LYS A 194 9.34 -2.77 25.08
CA LYS A 194 10.69 -3.34 25.03
C LYS A 194 11.59 -2.66 24.00
N GLU A 195 11.03 -2.29 22.85
CA GLU A 195 11.78 -1.65 21.76
C GLU A 195 11.93 -0.13 21.93
N HIS A 196 10.93 0.53 22.52
CA HIS A 196 10.84 2.00 22.56
C HIS A 196 10.66 2.60 23.96
N GLY A 197 10.62 1.79 25.02
CA GLY A 197 10.38 2.24 26.39
C GLY A 197 11.32 3.35 26.83
N LEU A 198 12.62 3.25 26.53
CA LEU A 198 13.61 4.30 26.85
C LEU A 198 13.28 5.67 26.23
N ALA A 199 12.70 5.70 25.02
CA ALA A 199 12.29 6.95 24.37
C ALA A 199 11.04 7.55 25.05
N VAL A 200 10.10 6.70 25.48
CA VAL A 200 8.88 7.12 26.19
C VAL A 200 9.18 7.51 27.65
N GLU A 201 10.14 6.86 28.31
CA GLU A 201 10.68 7.29 29.60
C GLU A 201 11.40 8.64 29.47
N GLY A 202 12.11 8.86 28.36
CA GLY A 202 12.67 10.17 28.01
C GLY A 202 11.60 11.27 27.93
N LEU A 203 10.41 10.99 27.37
CA LEU A 203 9.28 11.91 27.39
C LEU A 203 8.80 12.22 28.83
N ARG A 204 8.74 11.20 29.70
CA ARG A 204 8.41 11.38 31.13
C ARG A 204 9.46 12.22 31.87
N GLU A 205 10.75 12.07 31.57
CA GLU A 205 11.78 12.96 32.11
C GLU A 205 11.63 14.41 31.62
N LYS A 206 11.27 14.59 30.34
CA LYS A 206 11.04 15.91 29.75
C LYS A 206 9.82 16.60 30.35
N LEU A 207 8.78 15.84 30.70
CA LEU A 207 7.64 16.30 31.51
C LEU A 207 8.11 16.87 32.86
N GLY A 208 8.98 16.14 33.58
CA GLY A 208 9.57 16.61 34.84
C GLY A 208 10.48 17.85 34.70
N LYS A 209 11.02 18.11 33.50
CA LYS A 209 11.82 19.31 33.16
C LYS A 209 10.95 20.52 32.76
N GLY A 210 9.63 20.36 32.69
CA GLY A 210 8.64 21.42 32.47
C GLY A 210 8.08 21.51 31.04
N PRO A 211 7.02 22.32 30.82
CA PRO A 211 6.20 22.28 29.61
C PRO A 211 6.97 22.47 28.30
N GLY A 212 7.95 23.39 28.24
CA GLY A 212 8.74 23.62 27.03
C GLY A 212 9.59 22.41 26.63
N ALA A 213 10.26 21.76 27.59
CA ALA A 213 11.07 20.57 27.34
C ALA A 213 10.20 19.39 26.89
N PHE A 214 8.99 19.25 27.48
CA PHE A 214 8.02 18.26 27.05
C PHE A 214 7.49 18.51 25.64
N CYS A 215 7.06 19.75 25.33
CA CYS A 215 6.49 20.09 24.02
C CYS A 215 7.48 19.86 22.87
N VAL A 216 8.78 20.08 23.09
CA VAL A 216 9.85 19.73 22.13
C VAL A 216 9.89 18.22 21.89
N ALA A 217 9.91 17.41 22.95
CA ALA A 217 9.94 15.95 22.80
C ALA A 217 8.63 15.40 22.18
N TRP A 218 7.48 15.98 22.53
CA TRP A 218 6.18 15.70 21.91
C TRP A 218 6.18 16.05 20.42
N ALA A 219 6.76 17.19 20.03
CA ALA A 219 6.85 17.62 18.63
C ALA A 219 7.71 16.66 17.78
N HIS A 220 8.85 16.20 18.30
CA HIS A 220 9.64 15.15 17.64
C HIS A 220 8.84 13.85 17.47
N LEU A 221 8.14 13.37 18.51
CA LEU A 221 7.31 12.16 18.41
C LEU A 221 6.14 12.35 17.42
N ALA A 222 5.53 13.53 17.38
CA ALA A 222 4.43 13.84 16.47
C ALA A 222 4.86 13.80 15.00
N LEU A 223 6.08 14.27 14.69
CA LEU A 223 6.62 14.37 13.33
C LEU A 223 7.27 13.07 12.83
N GLN A 224 7.77 12.23 13.73
CA GLN A 224 8.29 10.91 13.41
C GLN A 224 7.16 9.93 13.09
N ASP A 225 7.41 9.06 12.11
CA ASP A 225 6.59 7.87 11.89
C ASP A 225 7.24 6.71 12.64
N SER A 226 6.67 6.32 13.79
CA SER A 226 7.26 5.34 14.69
C SER A 226 6.20 4.45 15.34
N PRO A 227 6.51 3.17 15.63
CA PRO A 227 5.61 2.30 16.40
C PRO A 227 5.33 2.86 17.81
N ALA A 228 6.28 3.64 18.37
CA ALA A 228 6.09 4.36 19.62
C ALA A 228 4.95 5.38 19.56
N LYS A 229 4.82 6.12 18.44
CA LYS A 229 3.69 7.04 18.21
C LYS A 229 2.36 6.28 18.16
N ALA A 230 2.31 5.16 17.45
CA ALA A 230 1.10 4.33 17.35
C ALA A 230 0.69 3.69 18.68
N ALA A 231 1.65 3.27 19.51
CA ALA A 231 1.38 2.59 20.78
C ALA A 231 1.13 3.54 21.97
N PHE A 232 1.79 4.71 22.00
CA PHE A 232 1.80 5.60 23.17
C PHE A 232 1.37 7.04 22.86
N GLY A 233 1.14 7.41 21.59
CA GLY A 233 0.85 8.79 21.18
C GLY A 233 -0.39 9.41 21.86
N THR A 234 -1.44 8.62 22.08
CA THR A 234 -2.62 9.04 22.85
C THR A 234 -2.26 9.40 24.30
N VAL A 235 -1.55 8.51 25.01
CA VAL A 235 -1.15 8.70 26.42
C VAL A 235 -0.23 9.92 26.54
N VAL A 236 0.75 10.05 25.64
CA VAL A 236 1.69 11.18 25.62
C VAL A 236 1.00 12.51 25.31
N THR A 237 -0.04 12.52 24.46
CA THR A 237 -0.78 13.75 24.12
C THR A 237 -1.76 14.16 25.22
N GLN A 238 -2.32 13.21 25.97
CA GLN A 238 -3.22 13.46 27.11
C GLN A 238 -2.56 14.21 28.28
N GLU A 239 -1.23 14.31 28.32
CA GLU A 239 -0.50 15.14 29.29
C GLU A 239 -0.53 16.64 28.94
N LEU A 240 -0.96 17.05 27.74
CA LEU A 240 -0.95 18.46 27.31
C LEU A 240 -2.04 19.35 27.97
N PRO A 241 -3.32 18.93 28.11
CA PRO A 241 -4.36 19.77 28.72
C PRO A 241 -4.10 20.31 30.14
N PRO A 242 -3.51 19.55 31.08
CA PRO A 242 -3.20 20.09 32.41
C PRO A 242 -2.02 21.08 32.43
N MET A 243 -1.21 21.16 31.36
CA MET A 243 -0.04 22.05 31.33
C MET A 243 -0.43 23.52 31.12
N THR A 244 0.19 24.41 31.90
CA THR A 244 0.17 25.84 31.64
C THR A 244 1.00 26.15 30.37
N ASP A 245 0.49 27.07 29.56
CA ASP A 245 1.10 27.58 28.32
C ASP A 245 1.39 26.54 27.20
N ALA A 246 0.79 25.35 27.28
CA ALA A 246 1.03 24.21 26.37
C ALA A 246 0.97 24.60 24.89
N GLY A 247 -0.11 25.24 24.44
CA GLY A 247 -0.31 25.62 23.04
C GLY A 247 0.79 26.50 22.46
N VAL A 248 1.29 27.48 23.23
CA VAL A 248 2.39 28.35 22.80
C VAL A 248 3.73 27.62 22.82
N GLN A 249 3.95 26.72 23.76
CA GLN A 249 5.15 25.87 23.79
C GLN A 249 5.16 24.85 22.63
N ILE A 250 4.01 24.28 22.26
CA ILE A 250 3.85 23.43 21.06
C ILE A 250 4.17 24.22 19.80
N ALA A 251 3.63 25.44 19.64
CA ALA A 251 3.92 26.28 18.48
C ALA A 251 5.42 26.56 18.32
N ARG A 252 6.12 26.91 19.42
CA ARG A 252 7.57 27.13 19.45
C ARG A 252 8.37 25.86 19.19
N ALA A 253 8.00 24.75 19.81
CA ALA A 253 8.65 23.45 19.62
C ALA A 253 8.56 22.96 18.17
N LEU A 254 7.38 23.10 17.56
CA LEU A 254 7.17 22.81 16.15
C LEU A 254 7.97 23.76 15.27
N ALA A 255 8.08 25.06 15.60
CA ALA A 255 8.94 26.01 14.88
C ALA A 255 10.40 25.56 14.83
N SER A 256 10.95 25.13 15.97
CA SER A 256 12.35 24.71 16.10
C SER A 256 12.66 23.31 15.55
N THR A 257 11.65 22.53 15.14
CA THR A 257 11.89 21.19 14.59
C THR A 257 12.07 21.30 13.07
N GLU A 258 13.32 21.37 12.63
CA GLU A 258 13.69 21.51 11.21
C GLU A 258 13.64 20.17 10.45
N GLU A 259 13.98 19.06 11.11
CA GLU A 259 14.05 17.74 10.48
C GLU A 259 12.66 17.16 10.16
N LEU A 260 12.38 17.03 8.86
CA LEU A 260 11.36 16.12 8.34
C LEU A 260 12.08 14.88 7.78
N PRO A 261 11.66 13.65 8.12
CA PRO A 261 12.03 12.50 7.30
C PRO A 261 11.42 12.70 5.90
N ALA A 262 12.18 12.36 4.86
CA ALA A 262 11.75 12.51 3.47
C ALA A 262 10.34 11.94 3.27
N ALA A 263 9.49 12.65 2.54
CA ALA A 263 8.18 12.13 2.22
C ALA A 263 8.35 10.84 1.39
N PRO A 264 7.62 9.75 1.71
CA PRO A 264 7.52 8.64 0.77
C PRO A 264 6.90 9.16 -0.54
N GLU A 265 7.27 8.56 -1.67
CA GLU A 265 6.63 8.87 -2.96
C GLU A 265 5.11 8.67 -2.83
N GLY A 266 4.36 9.77 -2.84
CA GLY A 266 2.99 9.74 -2.34
C GLY A 266 2.18 11.00 -2.62
N ILE A 267 0.92 10.97 -2.16
CA ILE A 267 -0.11 11.98 -2.49
C ILE A 267 0.26 13.36 -1.94
N TYR A 268 0.93 13.43 -0.79
CA TYR A 268 1.28 14.66 -0.07
C TYR A 268 2.74 15.06 -0.28
N ASP A 269 3.04 16.37 -0.22
CA ASP A 269 4.42 16.84 -0.05
C ASP A 269 4.86 16.77 1.42
N GLU A 270 6.15 16.98 1.69
CA GLU A 270 6.73 16.93 3.04
C GLU A 270 6.07 17.90 4.03
N ARG A 271 5.62 19.07 3.55
CA ARG A 271 5.03 20.13 4.38
C ARG A 271 3.55 19.81 4.68
N ALA A 272 2.81 19.26 3.72
CA ALA A 272 1.47 18.73 3.94
C ALA A 272 1.49 17.52 4.88
N LEU A 273 2.42 16.59 4.70
CA LEU A 273 2.61 15.44 5.57
C LEU A 273 2.97 15.86 7.01
N ARG A 274 3.82 16.89 7.17
CA ARG A 274 4.10 17.53 8.47
C ARG A 274 2.80 18.00 9.14
N MET A 275 1.97 18.76 8.43
CA MET A 275 0.72 19.30 8.96
C MET A 275 -0.26 18.19 9.35
N ILE A 276 -0.42 17.17 8.51
CA ILE A 276 -1.26 15.99 8.78
C ILE A 276 -0.76 15.24 10.03
N ARG A 277 0.55 14.98 10.14
CA ARG A 277 1.13 14.26 11.29
C ARG A 277 0.93 14.96 12.63
N ILE A 278 1.02 16.29 12.65
CA ILE A 278 0.71 17.13 13.82
C ILE A 278 -0.79 17.08 14.14
N SER A 279 -1.63 17.24 13.11
CA SER A 279 -3.10 17.26 13.27
C SER A 279 -3.64 15.94 13.80
N ILE A 280 -3.08 14.81 13.36
CA ILE A 280 -3.40 13.47 13.86
C ILE A 280 -3.02 13.33 15.34
N MET A 281 -1.80 13.75 15.71
CA MET A 281 -1.33 13.63 17.09
C MET A 281 -2.21 14.46 18.05
N LEU A 282 -2.53 15.71 17.69
CA LEU A 282 -3.42 16.57 18.47
C LEU A 282 -4.86 16.09 18.49
N GLY A 283 -5.35 15.45 17.42
CA GLY A 283 -6.73 14.96 17.33
C GLY A 283 -7.04 13.74 18.20
N HIS A 284 -6.05 13.18 18.91
CA HIS A 284 -6.28 12.28 20.05
C HIS A 284 -6.89 12.98 21.27
N LEU A 285 -6.90 14.31 21.31
CA LEU A 285 -7.65 15.09 22.30
C LEU A 285 -9.11 15.20 21.86
N ASP A 286 -10.04 15.09 22.83
CA ASP A 286 -11.43 15.49 22.60
C ASP A 286 -11.54 16.99 22.32
N SER A 287 -12.67 17.41 21.75
CA SER A 287 -12.89 18.77 21.28
C SER A 287 -12.65 19.84 22.36
N GLN A 288 -13.03 19.57 23.62
CA GLN A 288 -12.86 20.51 24.74
C GLN A 288 -11.40 20.59 25.18
N ASN A 289 -10.71 19.45 25.32
CA ASN A 289 -9.30 19.42 25.66
C ASN A 289 -8.42 20.03 24.56
N LEU A 290 -8.78 19.85 23.29
CA LEU A 290 -8.12 20.48 22.15
C LEU A 290 -8.27 22.02 22.18
N GLU A 291 -9.47 22.54 22.42
CA GLU A 291 -9.72 23.99 22.59
C GLU A 291 -8.94 24.53 23.80
N ASN A 292 -8.95 23.83 24.93
CA ASN A 292 -8.19 24.19 26.13
C ASN A 292 -6.67 24.22 25.92
N VAL A 293 -6.11 23.39 25.03
CA VAL A 293 -4.68 23.39 24.71
C VAL A 293 -4.32 24.51 23.74
N LEU A 294 -5.15 24.75 22.71
CA LEU A 294 -4.80 25.65 21.60
C LEU A 294 -5.29 27.09 21.79
N LEU A 295 -6.48 27.30 22.33
CA LEU A 295 -7.13 28.62 22.42
C LEU A 295 -6.94 29.31 23.77
N ARG A 296 -6.59 28.56 24.81
CA ARG A 296 -6.25 29.11 26.13
C ARG A 296 -5.12 30.14 26.02
N ARG A 297 -5.36 31.33 26.58
CA ARG A 297 -4.35 32.39 26.66
C ARG A 297 -3.30 32.03 27.71
N CYS A 298 -2.05 32.25 27.33
CA CYS A 298 -0.88 32.01 28.13
C CYS A 298 -0.56 33.19 29.05
N SER A 299 0.49 33.05 29.85
CA SER A 299 1.05 34.12 30.68
C SER A 299 1.38 35.42 29.92
N ASP A 300 1.71 35.35 28.62
CA ASP A 300 1.96 36.50 27.74
C ASP A 300 0.69 37.02 27.02
N GLY A 301 -0.50 36.51 27.38
CA GLY A 301 -1.78 36.87 26.80
C GLY A 301 -2.09 36.23 25.44
N ARG A 302 -1.13 35.53 24.81
CA ARG A 302 -1.30 34.89 23.50
C ARG A 302 -1.81 33.45 23.61
N ASN A 303 -2.47 32.96 22.56
CA ASN A 303 -2.81 31.55 22.39
C ASN A 303 -1.88 30.85 21.37
N SER A 304 -2.08 29.56 21.10
CA SER A 304 -1.20 28.80 20.19
C SER A 304 -1.21 29.33 18.76
N LEU A 305 -2.37 29.76 18.28
CA LEU A 305 -2.56 30.29 16.92
C LEU A 305 -1.85 31.64 16.77
N GLN A 306 -1.90 32.50 17.79
CA GLN A 306 -1.18 33.77 17.83
C GLN A 306 0.34 33.60 17.96
N ALA A 307 0.81 32.53 18.62
CA ALA A 307 2.24 32.20 18.65
C ALA A 307 2.73 31.51 17.37
N ALA A 308 1.86 30.77 16.67
CA ALA A 308 2.14 30.17 15.37
C ALA A 308 1.93 31.13 14.19
N ALA A 309 1.47 32.36 14.45
CA ALA A 309 1.05 33.32 13.43
C ALA A 309 2.15 33.68 12.41
N GLU A 310 3.42 33.68 12.80
CA GLU A 310 4.56 33.95 11.90
C GLU A 310 5.08 32.68 11.20
N LEU A 311 4.41 31.54 11.39
CA LEU A 311 4.85 30.20 11.01
C LEU A 311 3.74 29.46 10.24
N PRO A 312 3.47 29.78 8.96
CA PRO A 312 2.28 29.33 8.25
C PRO A 312 2.03 27.81 8.27
N ALA A 313 3.08 26.97 8.18
CA ALA A 313 2.92 25.52 8.30
C ALA A 313 2.45 25.07 9.69
N VAL A 314 2.97 25.69 10.76
CA VAL A 314 2.57 25.38 12.14
C VAL A 314 1.16 25.92 12.39
N PHE A 315 0.88 27.14 11.97
CA PHE A 315 -0.47 27.72 12.05
C PHE A 315 -1.50 26.82 11.36
N CYS A 316 -1.24 26.42 10.11
CA CYS A 316 -2.17 25.60 9.35
C CYS A 316 -2.38 24.23 10.01
N ALA A 317 -1.35 23.59 10.57
CA ALA A 317 -1.53 22.36 11.33
C ALA A 317 -2.42 22.52 12.57
N LEU A 318 -2.21 23.58 13.36
CA LEU A 318 -3.00 23.86 14.57
C LEU A 318 -4.44 24.31 14.23
N TRP A 319 -4.62 25.03 13.13
CA TRP A 319 -5.93 25.45 12.64
C TRP A 319 -6.72 24.25 12.09
N ASN A 320 -6.08 23.42 11.26
CA ASN A 320 -6.71 22.29 10.60
C ASN A 320 -7.23 21.24 11.61
N VAL A 321 -6.55 21.03 12.74
CA VAL A 321 -7.09 20.16 13.80
C VAL A 321 -8.29 20.77 14.55
N LEU A 322 -8.36 22.10 14.69
CA LEU A 322 -9.54 22.78 15.26
C LEU A 322 -10.74 22.74 14.29
N ALA A 323 -10.50 23.08 13.02
CA ALA A 323 -11.51 23.23 11.99
C ALA A 323 -11.92 21.90 11.32
N GLY A 324 -11.12 20.85 11.44
CA GLY A 324 -11.35 19.56 10.79
C GLY A 324 -12.71 18.96 11.15
N GLU A 325 -13.46 18.59 10.11
CA GLU A 325 -14.81 18.02 10.20
C GLU A 325 -14.77 16.65 10.86
N VAL A 326 -15.82 16.26 11.60
CA VAL A 326 -15.84 15.00 12.35
C VAL A 326 -16.96 14.10 11.84
N LEU A 327 -16.59 12.93 11.34
CA LEU A 327 -17.52 11.84 11.05
C LEU A 327 -17.62 10.93 12.28
N VAL A 328 -18.82 10.78 12.83
CA VAL A 328 -19.10 9.88 13.95
C VAL A 328 -19.69 8.57 13.41
N ILE A 329 -19.02 7.46 13.74
CA ILE A 329 -19.38 6.10 13.35
C ILE A 329 -19.83 5.35 14.61
N GLY A 330 -21.14 5.13 14.72
CA GLY A 330 -21.74 4.39 15.83
C GLY A 330 -21.30 2.92 15.88
N ARG A 331 -21.50 2.29 17.05
CA ARG A 331 -21.02 0.93 17.34
C ARG A 331 -21.48 -0.13 16.33
N ASP A 332 -22.71 -0.06 15.87
CA ASP A 332 -23.28 -1.07 14.97
C ASP A 332 -22.63 -0.98 13.57
N LEU A 333 -22.42 0.24 13.07
CA LEU A 333 -21.71 0.49 11.81
C LEU A 333 -20.22 0.14 11.91
N GLN A 334 -19.57 0.37 13.06
CA GLN A 334 -18.21 -0.10 13.33
C GLN A 334 -18.11 -1.64 13.18
N GLN A 335 -19.10 -2.38 13.68
CA GLN A 335 -19.15 -3.84 13.53
C GLN A 335 -19.33 -4.26 12.07
N GLU A 336 -20.28 -3.64 11.35
CA GLU A 336 -20.54 -3.92 9.93
C GLU A 336 -19.31 -3.67 9.04
N LEU A 337 -18.61 -2.55 9.25
CA LEU A 337 -17.39 -2.18 8.51
C LEU A 337 -16.27 -3.22 8.75
N ALA A 338 -16.05 -3.60 10.01
CA ALA A 338 -15.04 -4.61 10.37
C ALA A 338 -15.38 -6.00 9.81
N GLU A 339 -16.64 -6.43 9.86
CA GLU A 339 -17.09 -7.68 9.25
C GLU A 339 -16.91 -7.68 7.72
N THR A 340 -17.28 -6.58 7.06
CA THR A 340 -17.17 -6.42 5.61
C THR A 340 -15.71 -6.54 5.15
N PHE A 341 -14.78 -5.90 5.87
CA PHE A 341 -13.34 -6.03 5.62
C PHE A 341 -12.85 -7.47 5.76
N LEU A 342 -13.26 -8.17 6.84
CA LEU A 342 -12.89 -9.56 7.08
C LEU A 342 -13.45 -10.52 6.03
N ARG A 343 -14.69 -10.32 5.56
CA ARG A 343 -15.30 -11.15 4.50
C ARG A 343 -14.53 -11.04 3.20
N ARG A 344 -14.12 -9.83 2.80
CA ARG A 344 -13.30 -9.58 1.60
C ARG A 344 -11.93 -10.26 1.69
N HIS A 345 -11.19 -10.02 2.76
CA HIS A 345 -9.83 -10.54 2.93
C HIS A 345 -9.74 -12.03 3.28
N ARG A 346 -10.86 -12.69 3.60
CA ARG A 346 -10.94 -14.16 3.69
C ARG A 346 -11.17 -14.84 2.34
N ALA A 347 -11.65 -14.11 1.33
CA ALA A 347 -11.94 -14.66 0.00
C ALA A 347 -10.70 -14.70 -0.91
N GLU A 348 -9.73 -13.80 -0.69
CA GLU A 348 -8.45 -13.79 -1.41
C GLU A 348 -7.34 -14.43 -0.55
N PRO A 349 -6.75 -15.57 -0.96
CA PRO A 349 -5.70 -16.27 -0.17
C PRO A 349 -4.31 -15.65 -0.37
N LYS A 350 -4.23 -14.31 -0.47
CA LYS A 350 -2.97 -13.58 -0.34
C LYS A 350 -2.68 -13.41 1.16
N GLU A 351 -1.41 -13.42 1.54
CA GLU A 351 -1.05 -13.33 2.96
C GLU A 351 -1.69 -12.09 3.60
N PRO A 352 -2.30 -12.19 4.80
CA PRO A 352 -2.81 -11.02 5.49
C PRO A 352 -1.66 -10.03 5.67
N PRO A 353 -1.87 -8.72 5.40
CA PRO A 353 -0.81 -7.72 5.41
C PRO A 353 0.01 -7.82 6.70
N SER A 354 1.33 -7.75 6.57
CA SER A 354 2.32 -8.15 7.58
C SER A 354 2.11 -7.50 8.97
N LEU A 355 1.50 -6.32 9.01
CA LEU A 355 1.02 -5.64 10.22
C LEU A 355 0.12 -6.50 11.13
N ILE A 356 -0.77 -7.33 10.55
CA ILE A 356 -1.72 -8.18 11.30
C ILE A 356 -1.00 -9.29 12.09
N ARG A 357 0.22 -9.68 11.70
CA ARG A 357 1.01 -10.67 12.46
C ARG A 357 1.72 -10.09 13.69
N ALA A 358 1.82 -8.76 13.81
CA ALA A 358 2.56 -8.09 14.88
C ALA A 358 1.70 -7.22 15.81
N TRP A 359 0.50 -6.82 15.37
CA TRP A 359 -0.35 -5.88 16.11
C TRP A 359 -1.82 -6.30 16.06
N ASN A 360 -2.42 -6.51 17.23
CA ASN A 360 -3.65 -7.29 17.33
C ASN A 360 -4.38 -6.89 18.65
N PRO A 361 -5.32 -5.91 18.60
CA PRO A 361 -5.78 -5.18 19.80
C PRO A 361 -7.12 -5.70 20.40
N THR A 362 -7.79 -4.87 21.24
CA THR A 362 -8.98 -5.25 22.05
C THR A 362 -10.25 -5.56 21.22
N PRO A 363 -11.48 -5.90 21.72
CA PRO A 363 -12.50 -6.40 20.80
C PRO A 363 -13.02 -5.21 20.00
N ASP A 364 -13.39 -4.18 20.74
CA ASP A 364 -13.72 -2.86 20.27
C ASP A 364 -12.52 -2.17 19.59
N LEU A 365 -11.25 -2.41 19.96
CA LEU A 365 -10.08 -1.84 19.23
C LEU A 365 -9.68 -2.63 17.96
N LEU A 366 -9.98 -3.92 17.85
CA LEU A 366 -9.77 -4.73 16.64
C LEU A 366 -10.90 -4.45 15.66
N LEU A 367 -12.14 -4.36 16.16
CA LEU A 367 -13.25 -3.78 15.40
C LEU A 367 -12.91 -2.34 14.97
N LEU A 368 -12.33 -1.52 15.85
CA LEU A 368 -11.87 -0.16 15.48
C LEU A 368 -10.80 -0.21 14.40
N HIS A 369 -9.78 -1.06 14.54
CA HIS A 369 -8.69 -1.16 13.57
C HIS A 369 -9.19 -1.66 12.22
N LEU A 370 -9.96 -2.74 12.18
CA LEU A 370 -10.55 -3.28 10.95
C LEU A 370 -11.55 -2.31 10.30
N ALA A 371 -12.37 -1.63 11.10
CA ALA A 371 -13.24 -0.56 10.60
C ALA A 371 -12.41 0.64 10.09
N THR A 372 -11.32 1.02 10.76
CA THR A 372 -10.40 2.09 10.32
C THR A 372 -9.74 1.73 9.00
N LEU A 373 -9.25 0.50 8.83
CA LEU A 373 -8.74 -0.01 7.55
C LEU A 373 -9.82 0.08 6.47
N ARG A 374 -11.07 -0.31 6.79
CA ARG A 374 -12.19 -0.26 5.84
C ARG A 374 -12.59 1.16 5.47
N VAL A 375 -12.58 2.09 6.43
CA VAL A 375 -12.81 3.52 6.19
C VAL A 375 -11.70 4.08 5.32
N ALA A 376 -10.45 3.75 5.59
CA ALA A 376 -9.29 4.17 4.79
C ALA A 376 -9.45 3.70 3.32
N GLU A 377 -9.80 2.43 3.09
CA GLU A 377 -10.12 1.91 1.75
C GLU A 377 -11.25 2.68 1.06
N LEU A 378 -12.37 2.92 1.76
CA LEU A 378 -13.55 3.57 1.20
C LEU A 378 -13.30 5.05 0.86
N LEU A 379 -12.47 5.73 1.65
CA LEU A 379 -12.07 7.12 1.44
C LEU A 379 -10.84 7.27 0.53
N GLN A 380 -10.23 6.16 0.08
CA GLN A 380 -8.99 6.12 -0.71
C GLN A 380 -7.80 6.81 -0.02
N LEU A 381 -7.71 6.65 1.31
CA LEU A 381 -6.64 7.18 2.15
C LEU A 381 -5.81 6.03 2.73
N GLU A 382 -4.57 6.33 3.13
CA GLU A 382 -3.81 5.39 3.96
C GLU A 382 -4.34 5.41 5.41
N PRO A 383 -4.37 4.27 6.11
CA PRO A 383 -4.84 4.22 7.51
C PRO A 383 -4.07 5.17 8.46
N ALA A 384 -2.78 5.39 8.19
CA ALA A 384 -1.93 6.31 8.95
C ALA A 384 -2.28 7.79 8.76
N HIS A 385 -3.14 8.14 7.79
CA HIS A 385 -3.64 9.50 7.56
C HIS A 385 -5.01 9.77 8.19
N LEU A 386 -5.65 8.76 8.78
CA LEU A 386 -6.92 8.93 9.52
C LEU A 386 -6.65 9.32 10.98
N CYS A 387 -7.27 10.41 11.43
CA CYS A 387 -7.30 10.77 12.84
C CYS A 387 -8.50 10.07 13.50
N VAL A 388 -8.25 8.96 14.20
CA VAL A 388 -9.28 8.11 14.80
C VAL A 388 -9.26 8.20 16.32
N THR A 389 -10.42 8.48 16.90
CA THR A 389 -10.62 8.54 18.36
C THR A 389 -11.82 7.68 18.77
N ALA A 390 -11.59 6.73 19.69
CA ALA A 390 -12.64 5.85 20.19
C ALA A 390 -13.65 6.63 21.07
N GLN A 391 -14.94 6.35 20.92
CA GLN A 391 -15.98 7.01 21.71
C GLN A 391 -16.33 6.22 22.98
N ARG A 392 -16.73 6.94 24.04
CA ARG A 392 -17.01 6.33 25.38
C ARG A 392 -18.19 5.35 25.34
N ASP A 393 -19.17 5.61 24.49
CA ASP A 393 -20.40 4.81 24.37
C ASP A 393 -20.25 3.66 23.35
N GLY A 394 -19.05 3.46 22.82
CA GLY A 394 -18.75 2.58 21.68
C GLY A 394 -18.82 3.31 20.35
N GLY A 395 -18.30 2.70 19.28
CA GLY A 395 -18.06 3.43 18.03
C GLY A 395 -16.78 4.27 18.07
N PHE A 396 -16.60 5.11 17.06
CA PHE A 396 -15.45 5.98 16.92
C PHE A 396 -15.77 7.23 16.10
N SER A 397 -14.99 8.28 16.31
CA SER A 397 -14.96 9.45 15.45
C SER A 397 -13.73 9.44 14.57
N VAL A 398 -13.90 9.88 13.32
CA VAL A 398 -12.83 10.17 12.37
C VAL A 398 -12.82 11.67 12.15
N ARG A 399 -11.73 12.35 12.52
CA ARG A 399 -11.51 13.75 12.15
C ARG A 399 -10.87 13.79 10.76
N LEU A 400 -11.52 14.51 9.86
CA LEU A 400 -11.15 14.66 8.45
C LEU A 400 -10.68 16.09 8.19
N PHE A 401 -9.80 16.24 7.22
CA PHE A 401 -9.12 17.49 6.88
C PHE A 401 -9.33 17.81 5.39
N PRO A 402 -10.48 18.38 4.99
CA PRO A 402 -10.81 18.61 3.57
C PRO A 402 -9.78 19.47 2.86
N GLU A 403 -9.27 20.49 3.56
CA GLU A 403 -8.19 21.36 3.11
C GLU A 403 -6.92 20.59 2.78
N ALA A 404 -6.62 19.51 3.50
CA ALA A 404 -5.49 18.62 3.24
C ALA A 404 -5.77 17.58 2.12
N GLY A 405 -6.83 17.75 1.33
CA GLY A 405 -7.19 16.85 0.23
C GLY A 405 -7.93 15.57 0.66
N GLN A 406 -8.38 15.49 1.92
CA GLN A 406 -9.28 14.42 2.37
C GLN A 406 -10.72 14.71 1.89
N PRO A 407 -11.62 13.71 1.81
CA PRO A 407 -13.03 13.99 1.57
C PRO A 407 -13.66 14.77 2.74
N SER A 408 -14.66 15.60 2.44
CA SER A 408 -15.51 16.22 3.48
C SER A 408 -16.24 15.15 4.29
N ALA A 409 -16.63 15.46 5.53
CA ALA A 409 -17.41 14.57 6.37
C ALA A 409 -18.78 14.25 5.74
N GLN A 410 -19.38 15.17 4.97
CA GLN A 410 -20.57 14.87 4.17
C GLN A 410 -20.26 13.79 3.11
N ARG A 411 -19.18 13.94 2.34
CA ARG A 411 -18.79 12.96 1.33
C ARG A 411 -18.36 11.63 1.96
N ALA A 412 -17.71 11.66 3.12
CA ALA A 412 -17.38 10.47 3.87
C ALA A 412 -18.62 9.78 4.43
N GLN A 413 -19.64 10.52 4.88
CA GLN A 413 -20.94 9.98 5.28
C GLN A 413 -21.65 9.28 4.12
N GLU A 414 -21.59 9.81 2.89
CA GLU A 414 -22.13 9.14 1.69
C GLU A 414 -21.40 7.82 1.36
N LEU A 415 -20.08 7.75 1.61
CA LEU A 415 -19.25 6.60 1.25
C LEU A 415 -19.18 5.50 2.34
N VAL A 416 -19.29 5.89 3.61
CA VAL A 416 -19.07 5.04 4.79
C VAL A 416 -20.34 4.85 5.62
N GLY A 417 -21.27 5.81 5.57
CA GLY A 417 -22.36 5.95 6.53
C GLY A 417 -21.98 6.75 7.77
N GLY A 418 -22.83 6.69 8.80
CA GLY A 418 -22.63 7.40 10.07
C GLY A 418 -23.32 8.76 10.14
N SER A 419 -22.86 9.62 11.04
CA SER A 419 -23.41 10.97 11.29
C SER A 419 -22.30 12.01 11.31
N VAL A 420 -22.50 13.13 10.62
CA VAL A 420 -21.56 14.27 10.66
C VAL A 420 -21.82 15.11 11.91
N GLU A 421 -20.79 15.35 12.70
CA GLU A 421 -20.83 16.30 13.81
C GLU A 421 -20.46 17.69 13.30
N GLN A 422 -21.44 18.59 13.23
CA GLN A 422 -21.21 19.99 12.90
C GLN A 422 -20.61 20.72 14.12
N ARG A 423 -19.33 21.06 14.05
CA ARG A 423 -18.66 21.86 15.09
C ARG A 423 -18.95 23.35 14.87
N PRO A 424 -19.57 24.07 15.83
CA PRO A 424 -19.67 25.52 15.76
C PRO A 424 -18.28 26.17 15.92
N PRO A 425 -18.09 27.44 15.49
CA PRO A 425 -16.86 28.16 15.78
C PRO A 425 -16.56 28.20 17.29
N PRO A 426 -15.29 28.02 17.72
CA PRO A 426 -14.92 28.12 19.12
C PRO A 426 -15.25 29.50 19.71
N LYS A 427 -15.70 29.55 20.96
CA LYS A 427 -16.22 30.78 21.59
C LYS A 427 -15.18 31.90 21.70
N GLU A 428 -13.90 31.54 21.73
CA GLU A 428 -12.76 32.43 21.83
C GLU A 428 -12.42 33.14 20.51
N LEU A 429 -13.02 32.71 19.39
CA LEU A 429 -12.81 33.26 18.05
C LEU A 429 -14.13 33.85 17.50
N SER A 430 -14.05 35.02 16.87
CA SER A 430 -15.19 35.54 16.11
C SER A 430 -15.38 34.75 14.83
N GLU A 431 -16.63 34.66 14.34
CA GLU A 431 -16.96 33.99 13.08
C GLU A 431 -16.14 34.55 11.91
N GLU A 432 -15.91 35.86 11.86
CA GLU A 432 -15.07 36.48 10.84
C GLU A 432 -13.61 35.97 10.88
N LYS A 433 -13.00 35.87 12.07
CA LYS A 433 -11.65 35.31 12.22
C LYS A 433 -11.62 33.83 11.84
N TRP A 434 -12.67 33.09 12.18
CA TRP A 434 -12.84 31.70 11.80
C TRP A 434 -12.86 31.51 10.26
N GLN A 435 -13.67 32.29 9.55
CA GLN A 435 -13.75 32.22 8.09
C GLN A 435 -12.43 32.63 7.42
N ARG A 436 -11.79 33.71 7.90
CA ARG A 436 -10.50 34.16 7.35
C ARG A 436 -9.37 33.15 7.58
N GLY A 437 -9.28 32.54 8.78
CA GLY A 437 -8.31 31.49 9.07
C GLY A 437 -8.51 30.27 8.17
N ALA A 438 -9.75 29.83 7.99
CA ALA A 438 -10.09 28.74 7.06
C ALA A 438 -9.71 29.06 5.60
N GLN A 439 -9.90 30.31 5.14
CA GLN A 439 -9.45 30.73 3.81
C GLN A 439 -7.93 30.67 3.68
N CYS A 440 -7.17 31.16 4.66
CA CYS A 440 -5.71 31.10 4.63
C CYS A 440 -5.20 29.64 4.55
N VAL A 441 -5.79 28.73 5.33
CA VAL A 441 -5.45 27.30 5.27
C VAL A 441 -5.76 26.71 3.89
N LYS A 442 -6.93 27.02 3.30
CA LYS A 442 -7.29 26.60 1.93
C LYS A 442 -6.28 27.08 0.89
N GLU A 443 -5.83 28.32 1.00
CA GLU A 443 -4.81 28.88 0.11
C GLU A 443 -3.47 28.14 0.27
N VAL A 444 -2.97 27.98 1.50
CA VAL A 444 -1.69 27.29 1.80
C VAL A 444 -1.68 25.85 1.29
N PHE A 445 -2.73 25.06 1.55
CA PHE A 445 -2.79 23.66 1.11
C PHE A 445 -3.02 23.49 -0.40
N ALA A 446 -3.54 24.50 -1.11
CA ALA A 446 -3.73 24.44 -2.56
C ALA A 446 -2.42 24.58 -3.36
N PHE A 447 -1.40 25.25 -2.80
CA PHE A 447 -0.13 25.48 -3.52
C PHE A 447 0.71 24.23 -3.81
N PRO A 448 0.85 23.23 -2.90
CA PRO A 448 1.47 21.94 -3.22
C PRO A 448 0.93 21.28 -4.49
N GLY A 449 -0.40 21.24 -4.65
CA GLY A 449 -1.04 20.69 -5.84
C GLY A 449 -0.74 21.48 -7.11
N ARG A 450 -0.77 22.82 -7.03
CA ARG A 450 -0.38 23.70 -8.14
C ARG A 450 1.09 23.55 -8.52
N SER A 451 1.99 23.43 -7.54
CA SER A 451 3.42 23.23 -7.77
C SER A 451 3.71 21.87 -8.41
N ARG A 452 2.99 20.80 -8.01
CA ARG A 452 3.05 19.49 -8.68
C ARG A 452 2.58 19.60 -10.13
N ALA A 453 1.39 20.15 -10.38
CA ALA A 453 0.84 20.30 -11.73
C ALA A 453 1.75 21.11 -12.67
N ALA A 454 2.35 22.21 -12.17
CA ALA A 454 3.29 23.00 -12.96
C ALA A 454 4.60 22.25 -13.27
N LYS A 455 5.12 21.44 -12.33
CA LYS A 455 6.26 20.54 -12.59
C LYS A 455 5.93 19.46 -13.61
N GLU A 456 4.76 18.83 -13.48
CA GLU A 456 4.27 17.82 -14.44
C GLU A 456 4.10 18.41 -15.85
N ALA A 457 3.59 19.65 -15.96
CA ALA A 457 3.51 20.36 -17.23
C ALA A 457 4.89 20.66 -17.85
N VAL A 458 5.90 21.02 -17.03
CA VAL A 458 7.28 21.21 -17.49
C VAL A 458 7.91 19.89 -17.97
N GLU A 459 7.76 18.79 -17.23
CA GLU A 459 8.29 17.48 -17.66
C GLU A 459 7.58 16.96 -18.91
N PHE A 460 6.26 17.10 -19.00
CA PHE A 460 5.50 16.79 -20.20
C PHE A 460 5.99 17.62 -21.40
N GLY A 461 6.17 18.94 -21.22
CA GLY A 461 6.72 19.83 -22.26
C GLY A 461 8.13 19.43 -22.73
N LYS A 462 9.01 18.97 -21.81
CA LYS A 462 10.33 18.43 -22.18
C LYS A 462 10.21 17.16 -23.02
N GLN A 463 9.33 16.23 -22.64
CA GLN A 463 9.10 14.99 -23.39
C GLN A 463 8.57 15.29 -24.81
N THR A 464 7.57 16.16 -24.93
CA THR A 464 7.04 16.63 -26.21
C THR A 464 8.13 17.29 -27.07
N LEU A 465 9.00 18.09 -26.48
CA LEU A 465 10.11 18.74 -27.19
C LEU A 465 11.13 17.74 -27.76
N VAL A 466 11.42 16.66 -27.03
CA VAL A 466 12.32 15.58 -27.50
C VAL A 466 11.69 14.83 -28.69
N GLU A 467 10.40 14.49 -28.60
CA GLU A 467 9.68 13.81 -29.69
C GLU A 467 9.66 14.66 -30.97
N ILE A 468 9.36 15.97 -30.85
CA ILE A 468 9.32 16.87 -32.00
C ILE A 468 10.70 17.09 -32.62
N LYS A 469 11.77 17.16 -31.80
CA LYS A 469 13.15 17.23 -32.31
C LYS A 469 13.55 15.97 -33.09
N LEU A 470 13.09 14.79 -32.68
CA LEU A 470 13.28 13.56 -33.45
C LEU A 470 12.54 13.62 -34.80
N ARG A 471 11.26 14.01 -34.81
CA ARG A 471 10.48 14.15 -36.06
C ARG A 471 11.09 15.18 -37.02
N LEU A 472 11.64 16.29 -36.51
CA LEU A 472 12.35 17.29 -37.31
C LEU A 472 13.61 16.70 -37.96
N GLN A 473 14.37 15.89 -37.22
CA GLN A 473 15.53 15.18 -37.75
C GLN A 473 15.12 14.19 -38.85
N GLU A 474 14.09 13.37 -38.62
CA GLU A 474 13.55 12.42 -39.61
C GLU A 474 13.07 13.12 -40.89
N ALA A 475 12.37 14.25 -40.78
CA ALA A 475 11.95 15.07 -41.91
C ALA A 475 13.15 15.66 -42.68
N THR A 476 14.17 16.13 -41.96
CA THR A 476 15.41 16.67 -42.55
C THR A 476 16.18 15.60 -43.32
N GLU A 477 16.33 14.40 -42.75
CA GLU A 477 16.98 13.26 -43.38
C GLU A 477 16.19 12.77 -44.60
N SER A 478 14.86 12.71 -44.51
CA SER A 478 13.98 12.37 -45.63
C SER A 478 14.13 13.34 -46.81
N LEU A 479 14.15 14.65 -46.53
CA LEU A 479 14.35 15.68 -47.55
C LEU A 479 15.75 15.59 -48.19
N ALA A 480 16.79 15.39 -47.39
CA ALA A 480 18.17 15.25 -47.89
C ALA A 480 18.35 14.01 -48.77
N ASN A 481 17.78 12.87 -48.37
CA ASN A 481 17.77 11.62 -49.14
C ASN A 481 17.02 11.80 -50.47
N SER A 482 15.82 12.40 -50.43
CA SER A 482 15.00 12.65 -51.62
C SER A 482 15.69 13.60 -52.60
N THR A 483 16.36 14.64 -52.10
CA THR A 483 17.15 15.58 -52.90
C THR A 483 18.34 14.89 -53.58
N THR A 484 19.06 14.04 -52.84
CA THR A 484 20.20 13.28 -53.35
C THR A 484 19.78 12.27 -54.42
N TRP A 485 18.67 11.58 -54.21
CA TRP A 485 18.09 10.65 -55.18
C TRP A 485 17.64 11.36 -56.46
N LEU A 486 16.94 12.50 -56.33
CA LEU A 486 16.51 13.31 -57.47
C LEU A 486 17.69 13.81 -58.32
N PHE A 487 18.81 14.20 -57.68
CA PHE A 487 20.03 14.60 -58.39
C PHE A 487 20.65 13.43 -59.19
N ALA A 488 20.72 12.25 -58.58
CA ALA A 488 21.23 11.04 -59.22
C ALA A 488 20.34 10.60 -60.41
N LEU A 489 19.01 10.67 -60.27
CA LEU A 489 18.07 10.41 -61.36
C LEU A 489 18.23 11.43 -62.50
N HIS A 490 18.35 12.72 -62.21
CA HIS A 490 18.61 13.75 -63.24
C HIS A 490 19.91 13.51 -63.99
N THR A 491 20.98 13.10 -63.30
CA THR A 491 22.27 12.79 -63.95
C THR A 491 22.13 11.57 -64.87
N ARG A 492 21.44 10.51 -64.43
CA ARG A 492 21.17 9.32 -65.27
C ARG A 492 20.32 9.66 -66.50
N LEU A 493 19.29 10.49 -66.32
CA LEU A 493 18.40 10.94 -67.39
C LEU A 493 19.13 11.83 -68.40
N ALA A 494 19.98 12.75 -67.94
CA ALA A 494 20.81 13.59 -68.79
C ALA A 494 21.76 12.74 -69.64
N ASN A 495 22.53 11.84 -69.02
CA ASN A 495 23.44 10.94 -69.73
C ASN A 495 22.71 10.11 -70.81
N LEU A 496 21.55 9.53 -70.49
CA LEU A 496 20.78 8.75 -71.47
C LEU A 496 20.21 9.60 -72.61
N LYS A 497 19.82 10.85 -72.37
CA LYS A 497 19.32 11.75 -73.42
C LYS A 497 20.42 12.37 -74.28
N GLU A 498 21.56 12.72 -73.68
CA GLU A 498 22.64 13.47 -74.34
C GLU A 498 23.65 12.58 -75.04
N THR A 499 23.93 11.37 -74.54
CA THR A 499 24.86 10.43 -75.18
C THR A 499 24.18 9.11 -75.58
N GLY A 500 23.45 8.46 -74.66
CA GLY A 500 22.91 7.12 -74.88
C GLY A 500 21.96 6.99 -76.07
N VAL A 501 20.90 7.81 -76.13
CA VAL A 501 19.95 7.81 -77.26
C VAL A 501 20.64 8.22 -78.57
N PRO A 502 21.41 9.32 -78.66
CA PRO A 502 22.13 9.69 -79.89
C PRO A 502 23.10 8.61 -80.41
N GLU A 503 23.87 7.94 -79.55
CA GLU A 503 24.82 6.89 -79.95
C GLU A 503 24.12 5.66 -80.55
N ILE A 504 23.04 5.20 -79.89
CA ILE A 504 22.27 4.04 -80.34
C ILE A 504 21.44 4.39 -81.58
N GLU A 505 20.90 5.61 -81.66
CA GLU A 505 20.18 6.10 -82.84
C GLU A 505 21.10 6.25 -84.05
N ALA A 506 22.32 6.77 -83.87
CA ALA A 506 23.34 6.81 -84.92
C ALA A 506 23.74 5.39 -85.38
N THR A 507 23.86 4.45 -84.43
CA THR A 507 24.16 3.04 -84.73
C THR A 507 23.04 2.38 -85.53
N TYR A 508 21.78 2.59 -85.14
CA TYR A 508 20.61 2.14 -85.89
C TYR A 508 20.54 2.76 -87.29
N GLN A 509 20.73 4.08 -87.42
CA GLN A 509 20.74 4.77 -88.72
C GLN A 509 21.86 4.26 -89.64
N ARG A 510 23.03 3.90 -89.10
CA ARG A 510 24.13 3.29 -89.87
C ARG A 510 23.75 1.90 -90.38
N LEU A 511 23.27 1.02 -89.49
CA LEU A 511 22.88 -0.36 -89.85
C LEU A 511 21.69 -0.38 -90.81
N SER A 512 20.70 0.49 -90.63
CA SER A 512 19.58 0.63 -91.56
C SER A 512 20.04 1.12 -92.95
N LYS A 513 21.06 1.98 -93.05
CA LYS A 513 21.66 2.34 -94.35
C LYS A 513 22.39 1.16 -94.99
N GLU A 514 23.12 0.37 -94.21
CA GLU A 514 23.82 -0.85 -94.66
C GLU A 514 22.83 -1.88 -95.20
N GLU A 515 21.76 -2.18 -94.46
CA GLU A 515 20.65 -3.07 -94.87
C GLU A 515 19.97 -2.57 -96.15
N ASN A 516 19.67 -1.27 -96.27
CA ASN A 516 19.06 -0.71 -97.48
C ASN A 516 19.97 -0.85 -98.72
N VAL A 517 21.29 -0.69 -98.54
CA VAL A 517 22.27 -0.89 -99.63
C VAL A 517 22.35 -2.36 -100.03
N LEU A 518 22.43 -3.29 -99.07
CA LEU A 518 22.44 -4.73 -99.34
C LEU A 518 21.13 -5.20 -100.00
N SER A 519 19.98 -4.73 -99.50
CA SER A 519 18.65 -5.00 -100.08
C SER A 519 18.55 -4.55 -101.54
N THR A 520 19.13 -3.38 -101.85
CA THR A 520 19.19 -2.85 -103.23
C THR A 520 20.14 -3.66 -104.14
N LYS A 521 21.18 -4.30 -103.58
CA LYS A 521 22.08 -5.20 -104.32
C LYS A 521 21.45 -6.57 -104.56
N ALA A 522 20.90 -7.20 -103.52
CA ALA A 522 20.21 -8.48 -103.62
C ALA A 522 19.07 -8.44 -104.67
N MET A 523 18.27 -7.36 -104.69
CA MET A 523 17.26 -7.14 -105.73
C MET A 523 17.80 -6.97 -107.17
N ARG A 524 19.11 -6.96 -107.38
CA ARG A 524 19.77 -6.96 -108.71
C ARG A 524 20.38 -8.32 -109.07
N GLY A 525 20.19 -9.37 -108.25
CA GLY A 525 20.71 -10.72 -108.50
C GLY A 525 22.15 -10.94 -108.04
N ASP A 526 22.58 -10.23 -106.99
CA ASP A 526 23.87 -10.41 -106.33
C ASP A 526 23.70 -11.44 -105.19
N GLU A 527 24.07 -12.71 -105.45
CA GLU A 527 23.83 -13.85 -104.54
C GLU A 527 24.57 -13.70 -103.20
N GLU A 528 25.78 -13.10 -103.20
CA GLU A 528 26.56 -12.82 -101.98
C GLU A 528 25.87 -11.75 -101.12
N ALA A 529 25.30 -10.72 -101.76
CA ALA A 529 24.50 -9.71 -101.07
C ALA A 529 23.14 -10.22 -100.56
N GLU A 530 22.60 -11.32 -101.10
CA GLU A 530 21.37 -11.95 -100.60
C GLU A 530 21.63 -12.73 -99.29
N GLU A 531 22.78 -13.42 -99.17
CA GLU A 531 23.20 -14.09 -97.93
C GLU A 531 23.53 -13.08 -96.81
N GLU A 532 24.29 -12.01 -97.10
CA GLU A 532 24.62 -10.96 -96.13
C GLU A 532 23.39 -10.14 -95.65
N LEU A 533 22.33 -10.08 -96.46
CA LEU A 533 21.16 -9.25 -96.19
C LEU A 533 20.36 -9.74 -94.97
N ASP A 534 20.24 -11.06 -94.75
CA ASP A 534 19.48 -11.57 -93.60
C ASP A 534 20.21 -11.33 -92.26
N ASP A 535 21.55 -11.37 -92.27
CA ASP A 535 22.37 -10.94 -91.13
C ASP A 535 22.33 -9.42 -90.93
N ALA A 536 22.25 -8.62 -92.00
CA ALA A 536 22.02 -7.17 -91.89
C ALA A 536 20.65 -6.84 -91.28
N LYS A 537 19.56 -7.46 -91.77
CA LYS A 537 18.21 -7.35 -91.17
C LYS A 537 18.22 -7.76 -89.69
N ALA A 538 18.92 -8.84 -89.33
CA ALA A 538 19.06 -9.28 -87.94
C ALA A 538 19.78 -8.23 -87.07
N ARG A 539 20.85 -7.61 -87.59
CA ARG A 539 21.60 -6.53 -86.91
C ARG A 539 20.75 -5.26 -86.76
N THR A 540 20.07 -4.78 -87.80
CA THR A 540 19.17 -3.62 -87.71
C THR A 540 18.00 -3.87 -86.76
N LYS A 541 17.40 -5.06 -86.77
CA LYS A 541 16.31 -5.45 -85.87
C LYS A 541 16.74 -5.45 -84.40
N ARG A 542 17.98 -5.87 -84.10
CA ARG A 542 18.59 -5.72 -82.76
C ARG A 542 18.75 -4.24 -82.40
N ALA A 543 19.41 -3.45 -83.23
CA ALA A 543 19.60 -2.02 -82.96
C ALA A 543 18.29 -1.22 -82.82
N LEU A 544 17.23 -1.56 -83.56
CA LEU A 544 15.89 -0.98 -83.40
C LEU A 544 15.25 -1.37 -82.06
N LYS A 545 15.50 -2.60 -81.59
CA LYS A 545 15.07 -3.04 -80.26
C LYS A 545 15.83 -2.27 -79.19
N ASP A 546 17.15 -2.18 -79.29
CA ASP A 546 17.99 -1.46 -78.33
C ASP A 546 17.61 0.03 -78.24
N LEU A 547 17.31 0.67 -79.38
CA LEU A 547 16.80 2.05 -79.43
C LEU A 547 15.43 2.20 -78.75
N LYS A 548 14.52 1.22 -78.91
CA LYS A 548 13.23 1.20 -78.21
C LYS A 548 13.42 0.96 -76.71
N ASP A 549 14.27 0.01 -76.33
CA ASP A 549 14.54 -0.34 -74.94
C ASP A 549 15.14 0.87 -74.19
N VAL A 550 16.07 1.62 -74.80
CA VAL A 550 16.62 2.85 -74.20
C VAL A 550 15.63 4.03 -74.21
N ARG A 551 14.81 4.20 -75.25
CA ARG A 551 13.72 5.21 -75.21
C ARG A 551 12.68 4.89 -74.12
N ASN A 552 12.38 3.62 -73.88
CA ASN A 552 11.53 3.18 -72.76
C ASN A 552 12.18 3.47 -71.40
N GLN A 553 13.50 3.25 -71.25
CA GLN A 553 14.25 3.63 -70.04
C GLN A 553 14.21 5.15 -69.77
N VAL A 554 14.29 5.98 -70.81
CA VAL A 554 14.12 7.44 -70.67
C VAL A 554 12.73 7.79 -70.15
N ILE A 555 11.66 7.20 -70.72
CA ILE A 555 10.28 7.43 -70.26
C ILE A 555 10.08 6.97 -68.80
N GLN A 556 10.67 5.82 -68.42
CA GLN A 556 10.63 5.32 -67.04
C GLN A 556 11.34 6.28 -66.07
N LEU A 557 12.54 6.76 -66.41
CA LEU A 557 13.28 7.71 -65.58
C LEU A 557 12.59 9.09 -65.52
N GLU A 558 11.90 9.53 -66.57
CA GLU A 558 11.06 10.74 -66.50
C GLU A 558 9.91 10.60 -65.51
N ALA A 559 9.27 9.43 -65.46
CA ALA A 559 8.25 9.13 -64.46
C ALA A 559 8.82 9.07 -63.03
N GLU A 560 9.94 8.36 -62.82
CA GLU A 560 10.65 8.29 -61.53
C GLU A 560 11.09 9.69 -61.04
N VAL A 561 11.55 10.56 -61.94
CA VAL A 561 11.90 11.96 -61.63
C VAL A 561 10.66 12.78 -61.24
N ALA A 562 9.52 12.57 -61.90
CA ALA A 562 8.27 13.26 -61.57
C ALA A 562 7.72 12.81 -60.20
N GLU A 563 7.74 11.51 -59.92
CA GLU A 563 7.34 10.92 -58.64
C GLU A 563 8.26 11.40 -57.49
N THR A 564 9.58 11.33 -57.68
CA THR A 564 10.55 11.81 -56.68
C THR A 564 10.38 13.31 -56.40
N LYS A 565 10.03 14.12 -57.41
CA LYS A 565 9.73 15.55 -57.21
C LYS A 565 8.48 15.77 -56.37
N ALA A 566 7.43 14.97 -56.54
CA ALA A 566 6.24 15.05 -55.68
C ALA A 566 6.61 14.70 -54.23
N GLY A 567 7.29 13.58 -54.00
CA GLY A 567 7.75 13.18 -52.66
C GLY A 567 8.69 14.20 -51.99
N LEU A 568 9.48 14.96 -52.77
CA LEU A 568 10.32 16.04 -52.25
C LEU A 568 9.50 17.27 -51.81
N VAL A 569 8.37 17.56 -52.46
CA VAL A 569 7.43 18.59 -51.99
C VAL A 569 6.77 18.13 -50.68
N ASP A 570 6.32 16.88 -50.61
CA ASP A 570 5.71 16.31 -49.40
C ASP A 570 6.70 16.33 -48.21
N ALA A 571 7.94 15.88 -48.42
CA ALA A 571 9.02 15.96 -47.42
C ALA A 571 9.31 17.40 -46.99
N GLY A 572 9.24 18.37 -47.92
CA GLY A 572 9.36 19.79 -47.62
C GLY A 572 8.22 20.32 -46.74
N THR A 573 6.97 19.87 -46.97
CA THR A 573 5.83 20.24 -46.10
C THR A 573 5.95 19.62 -44.71
N LEU A 574 6.36 18.35 -44.60
CA LEU A 574 6.60 17.70 -43.31
C LEU A 574 7.71 18.39 -42.51
N LEU A 575 8.75 18.90 -43.17
CA LEU A 575 9.80 19.70 -42.52
C LEU A 575 9.22 21.01 -41.96
N GLN A 576 8.43 21.75 -42.74
CA GLN A 576 7.80 23.00 -42.29
C GLN A 576 6.82 22.76 -41.12
N GLU A 577 6.05 21.68 -41.16
CA GLU A 577 5.16 21.28 -40.06
C GLU A 577 5.96 20.94 -38.79
N ALA A 578 7.08 20.24 -38.92
CA ALA A 578 7.97 19.92 -37.79
C ALA A 578 8.66 21.16 -37.21
N GLU A 579 9.10 22.11 -38.04
CA GLU A 579 9.66 23.39 -37.61
C GLU A 579 8.61 24.24 -36.86
N ALA A 580 7.38 24.32 -37.37
CA ALA A 580 6.28 25.02 -36.71
C ALA A 580 5.89 24.36 -35.38
N ALA A 581 5.85 23.02 -35.33
CA ALA A 581 5.62 22.25 -34.12
C ALA A 581 6.74 22.47 -33.09
N LEU A 582 8.00 22.56 -33.52
CA LEU A 582 9.14 22.83 -32.64
C LEU A 582 9.00 24.21 -31.98
N ALA A 583 8.74 25.26 -32.77
CA ALA A 583 8.54 26.61 -32.26
C ALA A 583 7.36 26.69 -31.26
N ALA A 584 6.26 25.98 -31.54
CA ALA A 584 5.12 25.89 -30.63
C ALA A 584 5.46 25.16 -29.32
N ALA A 585 6.22 24.06 -29.38
CA ALA A 585 6.62 23.29 -28.21
C ALA A 585 7.65 24.05 -27.33
N GLU A 586 8.60 24.77 -27.94
CA GLU A 586 9.54 25.61 -27.19
C GLU A 586 8.82 26.79 -26.51
N ALA A 587 7.84 27.41 -27.18
CA ALA A 587 6.98 28.43 -26.57
C ALA A 587 6.14 27.87 -25.41
N ALA A 588 5.54 26.69 -25.57
CA ALA A 588 4.76 26.03 -24.52
C ALA A 588 5.61 25.63 -23.30
N LEU A 589 6.80 25.06 -23.53
CA LEU A 589 7.73 24.73 -22.44
C LEU A 589 8.24 25.97 -21.72
N SER A 590 8.51 27.06 -22.45
CA SER A 590 8.88 28.35 -21.87
C SER A 590 7.78 28.91 -20.96
N ALA A 591 6.52 28.90 -21.44
CA ALA A 591 5.36 29.33 -20.67
C ALA A 591 5.13 28.47 -19.41
N ALA A 592 5.21 27.13 -19.53
CA ALA A 592 5.10 26.21 -18.40
C ALA A 592 6.24 26.41 -17.37
N THR A 593 7.45 26.70 -17.83
CA THR A 593 8.60 26.98 -16.96
C THR A 593 8.43 28.31 -16.22
N ALA A 594 7.89 29.33 -16.88
CA ALA A 594 7.57 30.62 -16.26
C ALA A 594 6.46 30.49 -15.21
N ASP A 595 5.38 29.78 -15.50
CA ASP A 595 4.30 29.50 -14.54
C ASP A 595 4.83 28.67 -13.35
N ALA A 596 5.64 27.64 -13.58
CA ALA A 596 6.26 26.86 -12.50
C ALA A 596 7.16 27.73 -11.58
N ALA A 597 7.92 28.67 -12.15
CA ALA A 597 8.74 29.62 -11.39
C ALA A 597 7.89 30.64 -10.60
N GLU A 598 6.80 31.13 -11.19
CA GLU A 598 5.85 32.01 -10.52
C GLU A 598 5.12 31.28 -9.38
N VAL A 599 4.61 30.07 -9.62
CA VAL A 599 3.95 29.23 -8.60
C VAL A 599 4.90 28.93 -7.44
N ALA A 600 6.17 28.62 -7.71
CA ALA A 600 7.18 28.42 -6.67
C ALA A 600 7.43 29.71 -5.85
N THR A 601 7.53 30.87 -6.51
CA THR A 601 7.76 32.16 -5.85
C THR A 601 6.55 32.60 -5.02
N ARG A 602 5.33 32.42 -5.55
CA ARG A 602 4.07 32.65 -4.82
C ARG A 602 3.94 31.72 -3.62
N TYR A 603 4.31 30.44 -3.77
CA TYR A 603 4.30 29.47 -2.67
C TYR A 603 5.27 29.89 -1.55
N ASP A 604 6.51 30.21 -1.87
CA ASP A 604 7.49 30.69 -0.89
C ASP A 604 7.07 32.01 -0.23
N THR A 605 6.38 32.90 -0.97
CA THR A 605 5.81 34.14 -0.42
C THR A 605 4.70 33.84 0.59
N VAL A 606 3.74 32.97 0.25
CA VAL A 606 2.65 32.56 1.13
C VAL A 606 3.18 31.85 2.38
N MET A 607 4.17 30.96 2.22
CA MET A 607 4.80 30.24 3.34
C MET A 607 5.68 31.11 4.24
N ARG A 608 5.95 32.37 3.86
CA ARG A 608 6.66 33.38 4.67
C ARG A 608 5.77 34.54 5.12
N THR A 609 4.52 34.61 4.65
CA THR A 609 3.60 35.70 4.98
C THR A 609 2.99 35.48 6.38
N PRO A 610 3.10 36.44 7.32
CA PRO A 610 2.50 36.29 8.64
C PRO A 610 0.98 36.13 8.58
N VAL A 611 0.50 35.06 9.19
CA VAL A 611 -0.91 34.70 9.38
C VAL A 611 -1.55 35.50 10.54
N ALA A 612 -0.77 36.37 11.21
CA ALA A 612 -1.19 37.18 12.36
C ALA A 612 -2.44 38.05 12.12
N GLN A 613 -2.68 38.47 10.88
CA GLN A 613 -3.86 39.24 10.47
C GLN A 613 -5.19 38.47 10.55
N TYR A 614 -5.15 37.17 10.86
CA TYR A 614 -6.31 36.28 10.86
C TYR A 614 -6.67 35.72 12.26
N VAL A 615 -5.98 36.15 13.33
CA VAL A 615 -6.09 35.58 14.70
C VAL A 615 -6.46 36.61 15.76
#